data_AF-A0A285P0B9-F1
#
_entry.id   AF-A0A285P0B9-F1
#
_cell.length_a   1.000
_cell.length_b   1.000
_cell.length_c   1.000
_cell.angle_alpha   90.00
_cell.angle_beta   90.00
_cell.angle_gamma   90.00
#
_symmetry.space_group_name_H-M   'P 1'
#
loop_
_entity.id
_entity.type
_entity.pdbx_description
1 polymer ?
#
loop_
_entity_poly.entity_id
_entity_poly.type
_entity_poly.pdbx_seq_one_letter_code
_entity_poly.pdbx_strand_id
1 'polypeptide(L)'
;MTAGNRQTPCMGDVDLLLHSTWLLACELRHGAVPVDGEQLHRHCQEQIETVRAALLRDGAAQGWADQVCLVQCAVLDEAVMACTGDAIRDRWQAKPLQAQYLGHHRAGELLYERMDQALRDPATDRALITLFHRALLLGFEGRYRQGSLPREQRLQALHERAFALEPAFDLGPEPPRNGWARRGLLRHPLLHLACAALLVAGVWWLADASLEARLQALFPGVAS
;
A
#
# COMPACT_ATOMS: atom_id res chain seq x y z
N MET A 1 -44.11 -5.41 12.41
CA MET A 1 -42.88 -6.23 12.25
C MET A 1 -42.19 -5.77 10.97
N THR A 2 -41.41 -4.71 11.05
CA THR A 2 -40.62 -4.18 9.92
C THR A 2 -39.20 -4.73 10.05
N ALA A 3 -38.78 -5.51 9.06
CA ALA A 3 -37.41 -6.01 8.99
C ALA A 3 -36.45 -4.83 8.94
N GLY A 4 -35.60 -4.69 9.96
CA GLY A 4 -34.59 -3.64 10.03
C GLY A 4 -33.60 -3.82 8.90
N ASN A 5 -33.61 -2.88 7.96
CA ASN A 5 -32.59 -2.70 6.95
C ASN A 5 -31.28 -2.34 7.66
N ARG A 6 -30.48 -3.36 8.00
CA ARG A 6 -29.12 -3.16 8.52
C ARG A 6 -28.28 -2.68 7.34
N GLN A 7 -28.11 -1.36 7.25
CA GLN A 7 -27.24 -0.73 6.26
C GLN A 7 -25.82 -1.25 6.50
N THR A 8 -25.37 -2.16 5.63
CA THR A 8 -23.95 -2.45 5.51
C THR A 8 -23.31 -1.24 4.81
N PRO A 9 -22.22 -0.69 5.36
CA PRO A 9 -21.57 0.48 4.79
C PRO A 9 -21.15 0.21 3.34
N CYS A 10 -21.32 1.18 2.46
CA CYS A 10 -20.97 1.01 1.06
C CYS A 10 -19.44 0.94 0.87
N MET A 11 -18.95 0.53 -0.29
CA MET A 11 -17.51 0.37 -0.55
C MET A 11 -16.70 1.66 -0.28
N GLY A 12 -17.26 2.83 -0.59
CA GLY A 12 -16.65 4.14 -0.32
C GLY A 12 -16.61 4.50 1.17
N ASP A 13 -17.50 3.94 1.98
CA ASP A 13 -17.53 4.16 3.43
C ASP A 13 -16.35 3.49 4.12
N VAL A 14 -15.87 2.33 3.64
CA VAL A 14 -14.75 1.62 4.28
C VAL A 14 -13.44 2.41 4.16
N ASP A 15 -13.15 2.94 2.98
CA ASP A 15 -11.93 3.73 2.74
C ASP A 15 -11.95 5.05 3.53
N LEU A 16 -13.11 5.71 3.62
CA LEU A 16 -13.28 6.92 4.41
C LEU A 16 -13.19 6.64 5.92
N LEU A 17 -13.86 5.59 6.39
CA LEU A 17 -13.90 5.18 7.79
C LEU A 17 -12.50 4.87 8.34
N LEU A 18 -11.68 4.18 7.55
CA LEU A 18 -10.35 3.73 7.97
C LEU A 18 -9.22 4.57 7.41
N HIS A 19 -9.52 5.71 6.78
CA HIS A 19 -8.52 6.58 6.15
C HIS A 19 -7.33 6.89 7.07
N SER A 20 -7.60 7.31 8.30
CA SER A 20 -6.55 7.65 9.28
C SER A 20 -5.71 6.44 9.69
N THR A 21 -6.33 5.26 9.81
CA THR A 21 -5.61 4.01 10.10
C THR A 21 -4.73 3.61 8.94
N TRP A 22 -5.23 3.71 7.70
CA TRP A 22 -4.46 3.43 6.49
C TRP A 22 -3.27 4.37 6.33
N LEU A 23 -3.48 5.66 6.55
CA LEU A 23 -2.43 6.66 6.50
C LEU A 23 -1.33 6.36 7.51
N LEU A 24 -1.70 6.14 8.78
CA LEU A 24 -0.75 5.85 9.85
C LEU A 24 0.04 4.55 9.57
N ALA A 25 -0.63 3.48 9.13
CA ALA A 25 0.03 2.24 8.78
C ALA A 25 1.03 2.44 7.63
N CYS A 26 0.67 3.24 6.62
CA CYS A 26 1.58 3.62 5.54
C CYS A 26 2.76 4.45 6.04
N GLU A 27 2.54 5.47 6.87
CA GLU A 27 3.60 6.33 7.40
C GLU A 27 4.62 5.52 8.19
N LEU A 28 4.15 4.68 9.11
CA LEU A 28 5.00 3.78 9.88
C LEU A 28 5.81 2.89 8.93
N ARG A 29 5.15 2.23 7.96
CA ARG A 29 5.81 1.35 6.98
C ARG A 29 6.88 2.03 6.13
N HIS A 30 6.74 3.32 5.84
CA HIS A 30 7.71 4.08 5.05
C HIS A 30 8.77 4.78 5.91
N GLY A 31 8.90 4.41 7.18
CA GLY A 31 10.00 4.84 8.04
C GLY A 31 9.70 6.06 8.91
N ALA A 32 8.43 6.41 9.11
CA ALA A 32 8.08 7.35 10.18
C ALA A 32 8.46 6.71 11.52
N VAL A 33 9.46 7.29 12.20
CA VAL A 33 9.88 6.84 13.53
C VAL A 33 9.12 7.69 14.56
N PRO A 34 8.21 7.09 15.34
CA PRO A 34 7.56 7.80 16.43
C PRO A 34 8.60 8.20 17.47
N VAL A 35 8.51 9.42 17.98
CA VAL A 35 9.40 9.91 19.04
C VAL A 35 9.08 9.20 20.38
N ASP A 36 7.82 8.83 20.59
CA ASP A 36 7.35 8.16 21.80
C ASP A 36 6.39 7.00 21.46
N GLY A 37 6.76 5.81 21.91
CA GLY A 37 5.96 4.60 21.73
C GLY A 37 4.67 4.59 22.54
N GLU A 38 4.62 5.27 23.69
CA GLU A 38 3.39 5.36 24.50
C GLU A 38 2.37 6.29 23.85
N GLN A 39 2.82 7.44 23.35
CA GLN A 39 1.97 8.34 22.58
C GLN A 39 1.43 7.67 21.31
N LEU A 40 2.27 6.91 20.59
CA LEU A 40 1.84 6.11 19.44
C LEU A 40 0.78 5.07 19.85
N HIS A 41 0.99 4.37 20.96
CA HIS A 41 0.05 3.35 21.45
C HIS A 41 -1.32 3.95 21.76
N ARG A 42 -1.32 5.06 22.50
CA ARG A 42 -2.53 5.83 22.81
C ARG A 42 -3.24 6.30 21.54
N HIS A 43 -2.49 6.83 20.57
CA HIS A 43 -3.06 7.27 19.31
C HIS A 43 -3.74 6.13 18.54
N CYS A 44 -3.13 4.93 18.48
CA CYS A 44 -3.75 3.76 17.86
C CYS A 44 -5.02 3.31 18.60
N GLN A 45 -5.01 3.33 19.94
CA GLN A 45 -6.19 3.01 20.75
C GLN A 45 -7.34 3.98 20.47
N GLU A 46 -7.06 5.29 20.47
CA GLU A 46 -8.03 6.33 20.16
C GLU A 46 -8.64 6.15 18.77
N GLN A 47 -7.83 5.80 17.76
CA GLN A 47 -8.34 5.51 16.42
C GLN A 47 -9.30 4.31 16.39
N ILE A 48 -8.92 3.19 17.03
CA ILE A 48 -9.76 1.98 17.09
C ILE A 48 -11.09 2.28 17.80
N GLU A 49 -11.02 2.95 18.95
CA GLU A 49 -12.20 3.28 19.76
C GLU A 49 -13.13 4.27 19.05
N THR A 50 -12.56 5.27 18.36
CA THR A 50 -13.33 6.24 17.58
C THR A 50 -14.06 5.57 16.43
N VAL A 51 -13.37 4.73 15.65
CA VAL A 51 -13.96 3.98 14.53
C VAL A 51 -15.04 3.03 15.04
N ARG A 52 -14.76 2.27 16.10
CA ARG A 52 -15.73 1.34 16.70
C ARG A 52 -16.97 2.08 17.21
N ALA A 53 -16.79 3.20 17.90
CA ALA A 53 -17.91 4.01 18.39
C ALA A 53 -18.73 4.61 17.24
N ALA A 54 -18.09 5.09 16.17
CA ALA A 54 -18.77 5.59 14.98
C ALA A 54 -19.65 4.49 14.35
N LEU A 55 -19.08 3.32 14.07
CA LEU A 55 -19.81 2.17 13.52
C LEU A 55 -21.04 1.80 14.35
N LEU A 56 -20.90 1.73 15.67
CA LEU A 56 -22.00 1.36 16.56
C LEU A 56 -23.08 2.44 16.67
N ARG A 57 -22.69 3.72 16.65
CA ARG A 57 -23.66 4.85 16.59
C ARG A 57 -24.46 4.84 15.29
N ASP A 58 -23.81 4.47 14.19
CA ASP A 58 -24.44 4.38 12.86
C ASP A 58 -25.27 3.09 12.68
N GLY A 59 -25.41 2.28 13.73
CA GLY A 59 -26.26 1.10 13.74
C GLY A 59 -25.63 -0.15 13.10
N ALA A 60 -24.32 -0.15 12.87
CA ALA A 60 -23.64 -1.33 12.35
C ALA A 60 -23.76 -2.52 13.31
N ALA A 61 -23.81 -3.72 12.74
CA ALA A 61 -23.84 -4.95 13.53
C ALA A 61 -22.53 -5.10 14.32
N GLN A 62 -22.60 -5.62 15.55
CA GLN A 62 -21.42 -5.89 16.38
C GLN A 62 -20.37 -6.72 15.63
N GLY A 63 -20.80 -7.76 14.90
CA GLY A 63 -19.89 -8.59 14.12
C GLY A 63 -19.11 -7.83 13.03
N TRP A 64 -19.66 -6.76 12.46
CA TRP A 64 -18.94 -5.90 11.51
C TRP A 64 -17.90 -5.04 12.23
N ALA A 65 -18.28 -4.40 13.34
CA ALA A 65 -17.35 -3.64 14.16
C ALA A 65 -16.17 -4.50 14.65
N ASP A 66 -16.43 -5.77 14.97
CA ASP A 66 -15.40 -6.73 15.37
C ASP A 66 -14.48 -7.12 14.18
N GLN A 67 -15.00 -7.25 12.95
CA GLN A 67 -14.14 -7.45 11.76
C GLN A 67 -13.23 -6.24 11.53
N VAL A 68 -13.76 -5.02 11.64
CA VAL A 68 -13.00 -3.78 11.49
C VAL A 68 -11.90 -3.71 12.56
N CYS A 69 -12.25 -3.97 13.82
CA CYS A 69 -11.29 -3.98 14.93
C CYS A 69 -10.18 -5.03 14.74
N LEU A 70 -10.52 -6.24 14.26
CA LEU A 70 -9.55 -7.28 13.92
C LEU A 70 -8.53 -6.76 12.89
N VAL A 71 -9.01 -6.13 11.81
CA VAL A 71 -8.15 -5.61 10.75
C VAL A 71 -7.27 -4.47 11.24
N GLN A 72 -7.84 -3.51 11.98
CA GLN A 72 -7.06 -2.40 12.57
C GLN A 72 -5.94 -2.92 13.48
N CYS A 73 -6.25 -3.87 14.38
CA CYS A 73 -5.25 -4.45 15.27
C CYS A 73 -4.14 -5.16 14.48
N ALA A 74 -4.51 -6.01 13.51
CA ALA A 74 -3.54 -6.75 12.71
C ALA A 74 -2.60 -5.82 11.92
N VAL A 75 -3.15 -4.81 11.26
CA VAL A 75 -2.39 -3.89 10.40
C VAL A 75 -1.50 -2.96 11.22
N LEU A 76 -2.03 -2.37 12.30
CA LEU A 76 -1.27 -1.43 13.13
C LEU A 76 -0.18 -2.15 13.92
N ASP A 77 -0.48 -3.28 14.56
CA ASP A 77 0.54 -4.06 15.29
C ASP A 77 1.68 -4.48 14.35
N GLU A 78 1.37 -4.91 13.13
CA GLU A 78 2.40 -5.25 12.17
C GLU A 78 3.22 -4.05 11.71
N ALA A 79 2.57 -2.92 11.39
CA ALA A 79 3.27 -1.72 10.94
C ALA A 79 4.25 -1.20 12.00
N VAL A 80 3.84 -1.19 13.28
CA VAL A 80 4.71 -0.80 14.39
C VAL A 80 5.87 -1.78 14.55
N MET A 81 5.58 -3.08 14.48
CA MET A 81 6.61 -4.11 14.54
C MET A 81 7.53 -4.12 13.30
N ALA A 82 7.15 -3.54 12.17
CA ALA A 82 8.02 -3.47 11.00
C ALA A 82 9.04 -2.33 11.11
N CYS A 83 8.66 -1.20 11.72
CA CYS A 83 9.35 0.07 11.46
C CYS A 83 9.86 0.82 12.70
N THR A 84 9.58 0.33 13.90
CA THR A 84 10.05 0.98 15.13
C THR A 84 11.37 0.38 15.64
N GLY A 85 12.17 1.23 16.30
CA GLY A 85 13.40 0.80 16.98
C GLY A 85 13.12 -0.10 18.18
N ASP A 86 14.15 -0.80 18.63
CA ASP A 86 14.04 -1.89 19.62
C ASP A 86 13.30 -1.48 20.90
N ALA A 87 13.55 -0.26 21.42
CA ALA A 87 12.90 0.22 22.63
C ALA A 87 11.37 0.37 22.52
N ILE A 88 10.86 0.86 21.37
CA ILE A 88 9.41 0.99 21.14
C ILE A 88 8.81 -0.39 20.91
N ARG A 89 9.49 -1.22 20.12
CA ARG A 89 9.09 -2.59 19.80
C ARG A 89 8.94 -3.44 21.07
N ASP A 90 9.87 -3.36 22.01
CA ASP A 90 9.84 -4.14 23.25
C ASP A 90 8.65 -3.72 24.14
N ARG A 91 8.40 -2.41 24.26
CA ARG A 91 7.24 -1.89 24.98
C ARG A 91 5.93 -2.30 24.31
N TRP A 92 5.88 -2.25 22.98
CA TRP A 92 4.70 -2.64 22.21
C TRP A 92 4.38 -4.13 22.37
N GLN A 93 5.40 -4.99 22.40
CA GLN A 93 5.24 -6.42 22.62
C GLN A 93 4.64 -6.77 23.99
N ALA A 94 4.87 -5.94 25.02
CA ALA A 94 4.28 -6.16 26.33
C ALA A 94 2.76 -5.96 26.33
N LYS A 95 2.22 -5.09 25.46
CA LYS A 95 0.78 -4.80 25.38
C LYS A 95 0.32 -4.44 23.96
N PRO A 96 0.35 -5.39 23.01
CA PRO A 96 -0.06 -5.11 21.63
C PRO A 96 -1.58 -4.93 21.54
N LEU A 97 -2.04 -4.27 20.48
CA LEU A 97 -3.46 -3.94 20.30
C LEU A 97 -4.30 -5.21 20.19
N GLN A 98 -3.82 -6.23 19.49
CA GLN A 98 -4.50 -7.52 19.40
C GLN A 98 -4.74 -8.19 20.76
N ALA A 99 -3.81 -8.07 21.71
CA ALA A 99 -4.00 -8.64 23.04
C ALA A 99 -5.05 -7.87 23.83
N GLN A 100 -5.08 -6.54 23.65
CA GLN A 100 -6.02 -5.68 24.36
C GLN A 100 -7.45 -5.79 23.83
N TYR A 101 -7.64 -5.79 22.51
CA TYR A 101 -8.97 -5.73 21.89
C TYR A 101 -9.53 -7.11 21.51
N LEU A 102 -8.66 -8.06 21.16
CA LEU A 102 -9.09 -9.41 20.77
C LEU A 102 -8.86 -10.45 21.87
N GLY A 103 -8.06 -10.11 22.89
CA GLY A 103 -7.72 -11.04 23.98
C GLY A 103 -6.69 -12.11 23.57
N HIS A 104 -6.08 -12.02 22.39
CA HIS A 104 -5.11 -12.99 21.89
C HIS A 104 -4.09 -12.38 20.91
N HIS A 105 -2.95 -13.04 20.72
CA HIS A 105 -1.85 -12.57 19.87
C HIS A 105 -1.88 -13.14 18.44
N ARG A 106 -3.09 -13.41 17.92
CA ARG A 106 -3.31 -14.12 16.64
C ARG A 106 -4.10 -13.28 15.63
N ALA A 107 -4.06 -11.96 15.72
CA ALA A 107 -4.82 -11.10 14.81
C ALA A 107 -4.45 -11.34 13.34
N GLY A 108 -3.15 -11.49 13.05
CA GLY A 108 -2.69 -11.72 11.69
C GLY A 108 -3.09 -13.08 11.12
N GLU A 109 -3.04 -14.15 11.91
CA GLU A 109 -3.53 -15.49 11.52
C GLU A 109 -5.03 -15.45 11.27
N LEU A 110 -5.78 -14.92 12.23
CA LEU A 110 -7.23 -14.85 12.16
C LEU A 110 -7.68 -14.00 10.96
N LEU A 111 -6.96 -12.92 10.64
CA LEU A 111 -7.24 -12.12 9.46
C LEU A 111 -7.13 -12.95 8.17
N TYR A 112 -6.07 -13.74 8.01
CA TYR A 112 -5.94 -14.64 6.85
C TYR A 112 -7.01 -15.73 6.83
N GLU A 113 -7.32 -16.36 7.97
CA GLU A 113 -8.40 -17.34 8.09
C GLU A 113 -9.74 -16.75 7.66
N ARG A 114 -10.02 -15.50 8.06
CA ARG A 114 -11.24 -14.76 7.70
C ARG A 114 -11.27 -14.39 6.22
N MET A 115 -10.14 -14.02 5.62
CA MET A 115 -10.04 -13.80 4.17
C MET A 115 -10.35 -15.09 3.40
N ASP A 116 -9.79 -16.22 3.82
CA ASP A 116 -10.02 -17.51 3.16
C ASP A 116 -11.46 -18.01 3.34
N GLN A 117 -12.11 -17.71 4.47
CA GLN A 117 -13.54 -17.95 4.67
C GLN A 117 -14.39 -17.06 3.76
N ALA A 118 -14.10 -15.76 3.74
CA ALA A 118 -14.81 -14.79 2.91
C ALA A 118 -14.70 -15.12 1.42
N LEU A 119 -13.53 -15.56 0.94
CA LEU A 119 -13.34 -15.95 -0.46
C LEU A 119 -14.11 -17.22 -0.84
N ARG A 120 -14.34 -18.16 0.10
CA ARG A 120 -15.13 -19.38 -0.14
C ARG A 120 -16.63 -19.14 -0.13
N ASP A 121 -17.09 -18.15 0.64
CA ASP A 121 -18.50 -17.81 0.72
C ASP A 121 -18.85 -16.70 -0.29
N PRO A 122 -19.61 -16.99 -1.37
CA PRO A 122 -20.00 -15.99 -2.35
C PRO A 122 -20.96 -14.93 -1.79
N ALA A 123 -21.66 -15.22 -0.69
CA ALA A 123 -22.61 -14.31 -0.05
C ALA A 123 -21.94 -13.29 0.89
N THR A 124 -20.62 -13.40 1.10
CA THR A 124 -19.89 -12.45 1.95
C THR A 124 -20.01 -11.02 1.42
N ASP A 125 -20.33 -10.10 2.34
CA ASP A 125 -20.51 -8.68 2.07
C ASP A 125 -19.30 -8.07 1.35
N ARG A 126 -19.58 -7.30 0.30
CA ARG A 126 -18.59 -6.58 -0.50
C ARG A 126 -17.77 -5.62 0.36
N ALA A 127 -18.36 -4.98 1.38
CA ALA A 127 -17.63 -4.09 2.28
C ALA A 127 -16.50 -4.83 3.02
N LEU A 128 -16.76 -6.07 3.45
CA LEU A 128 -15.77 -6.91 4.12
C LEU A 128 -14.66 -7.36 3.16
N ILE A 129 -15.03 -7.72 1.94
CA ILE A 129 -14.06 -8.05 0.88
C ILE A 129 -13.16 -6.85 0.60
N THR A 130 -13.72 -5.64 0.49
CA THR A 130 -12.94 -4.41 0.29
C THR A 130 -12.02 -4.14 1.46
N LEU A 131 -12.50 -4.26 2.70
CA LEU A 131 -11.69 -4.09 3.91
C LEU A 131 -10.44 -5.00 3.88
N PHE A 132 -10.63 -6.28 3.57
CA PHE A 132 -9.54 -7.24 3.45
C PHE A 132 -8.61 -6.93 2.27
N HIS A 133 -9.16 -6.57 1.13
CA HIS A 133 -8.39 -6.15 -0.03
C HIS A 133 -7.49 -4.96 0.30
N ARG A 134 -8.02 -3.93 0.99
CA ARG A 134 -7.26 -2.73 1.39
C ARG A 134 -6.14 -3.05 2.37
N ALA A 135 -6.39 -3.89 3.36
CA ALA A 135 -5.35 -4.33 4.29
C ALA A 135 -4.15 -4.95 3.53
N LEU A 136 -4.40 -5.88 2.61
CA LEU A 136 -3.33 -6.46 1.79
C LEU A 136 -2.69 -5.45 0.83
N LEU A 137 -3.48 -4.60 0.17
CA LEU A 137 -2.97 -3.62 -0.79
C LEU A 137 -1.99 -2.63 -0.13
N LEU A 138 -2.27 -2.22 1.11
CA LEU A 138 -1.44 -1.28 1.88
C LEU A 138 -0.19 -1.93 2.50
N GLY A 139 0.05 -3.20 2.18
CA GLY A 139 1.27 -3.90 2.55
C GLY A 139 1.18 -4.64 3.87
N PHE A 140 -0.03 -5.02 4.31
CA PHE A 140 -0.16 -6.10 5.28
C PHE A 140 0.44 -7.36 4.67
N GLU A 141 1.38 -7.91 5.40
CA GLU A 141 2.17 -9.08 5.09
C GLU A 141 1.74 -10.25 5.97
N GLY A 142 1.38 -10.00 7.22
CA GLY A 142 1.15 -10.99 8.26
C GLY A 142 2.43 -11.76 8.60
N ARG A 143 2.91 -11.66 9.84
CA ARG A 143 3.98 -12.56 10.34
C ARG A 143 3.60 -14.05 10.26
N TYR A 144 2.31 -14.35 10.19
CA TYR A 144 1.76 -15.70 10.22
C TYR A 144 0.89 -15.97 8.99
N ARG A 145 1.48 -15.88 7.79
CA ARG A 145 0.82 -16.22 6.51
C ARG A 145 0.41 -17.69 6.49
N GLN A 146 -0.77 -17.99 7.01
CA GLN A 146 -1.39 -19.31 6.94
C GLN A 146 -2.55 -19.24 5.96
N GLY A 147 -2.81 -20.34 5.24
CA GLY A 147 -3.91 -20.40 4.29
C GLY A 147 -3.58 -21.21 3.04
N SER A 148 -4.61 -21.48 2.24
CA SER A 148 -4.48 -22.32 1.04
C SER A 148 -3.89 -21.57 -0.16
N LEU A 149 -4.03 -20.25 -0.19
CA LEU A 149 -3.59 -19.41 -1.30
C LEU A 149 -2.37 -18.55 -0.94
N PRO A 150 -1.41 -18.37 -1.87
CA PRO A 150 -0.39 -17.33 -1.78
C PRO A 150 -1.00 -15.94 -1.64
N ARG A 151 -0.27 -15.03 -0.98
CA ARG A 151 -0.71 -13.63 -0.74
C ARG A 151 -1.18 -12.92 -2.01
N GLU A 152 -0.40 -12.98 -3.08
CA GLU A 152 -0.71 -12.29 -4.34
C GLU A 152 -1.98 -12.83 -5.00
N GLN A 153 -2.18 -14.16 -4.98
CA GLN A 153 -3.39 -14.78 -5.51
C GLN A 153 -4.62 -14.39 -4.67
N ARG A 154 -4.46 -14.33 -3.34
CA ARG A 154 -5.52 -13.85 -2.44
C ARG A 154 -5.86 -12.38 -2.70
N LEU A 155 -4.86 -11.54 -2.88
CA LEU A 155 -5.05 -10.13 -3.22
C LEU A 155 -5.82 -9.98 -4.54
N GLN A 156 -5.46 -10.77 -5.56
CA GLN A 156 -6.15 -10.79 -6.85
C GLN A 156 -7.60 -11.28 -6.71
N ALA A 157 -7.86 -12.37 -5.99
CA ALA A 157 -9.20 -12.88 -5.77
C ALA A 157 -10.09 -11.89 -4.99
N LEU A 158 -9.53 -11.22 -3.98
CA LEU A 158 -10.23 -10.16 -3.25
C LEU A 158 -10.46 -8.94 -4.14
N HIS A 159 -9.52 -8.58 -5.01
CA HIS A 159 -9.68 -7.49 -5.98
C HIS A 159 -10.84 -7.77 -6.94
N GLU A 160 -10.83 -8.96 -7.57
CA GLU A 160 -11.89 -9.37 -8.48
C GLU A 160 -13.26 -9.32 -7.79
N ARG A 161 -13.39 -9.85 -6.57
CA ARG A 161 -14.66 -9.78 -5.84
C ARG A 161 -15.04 -8.38 -5.38
N ALA A 162 -14.09 -7.56 -4.96
CA ALA A 162 -14.34 -6.18 -4.53
C ALA A 162 -14.81 -5.31 -5.70
N PHE A 163 -14.34 -5.59 -6.93
CA PHE A 163 -14.59 -4.74 -8.10
C PHE A 163 -15.43 -5.40 -9.20
N ALA A 164 -15.91 -6.65 -9.03
CA ALA A 164 -16.70 -7.40 -10.02
C ALA A 164 -17.99 -6.71 -10.51
N LEU A 165 -18.47 -5.68 -9.81
CA LEU A 165 -19.73 -4.98 -10.13
C LEU A 165 -19.55 -3.49 -10.44
N GLU A 166 -18.32 -2.99 -10.52
CA GLU A 166 -18.09 -1.75 -11.26
C GLU A 166 -18.08 -2.15 -12.74
N PRO A 167 -19.10 -1.81 -13.57
CA PRO A 167 -18.85 -1.78 -15.00
C PRO A 167 -17.64 -0.85 -15.12
N ALA A 168 -16.55 -1.37 -15.66
CA ALA A 168 -15.30 -0.64 -15.82
C ALA A 168 -15.67 0.79 -16.19
N PHE A 169 -15.46 1.74 -15.27
CA PHE A 169 -15.47 3.14 -15.66
C PHE A 169 -14.53 3.16 -16.86
N ASP A 170 -15.07 3.52 -18.03
CA ASP A 170 -14.48 3.32 -19.35
C ASP A 170 -13.25 4.24 -19.47
N LEU A 171 -12.23 3.94 -18.67
CA LEU A 171 -10.85 4.26 -18.95
C LEU A 171 -10.57 3.37 -20.14
N GLY A 172 -10.65 3.97 -21.32
CA GLY A 172 -10.48 3.30 -22.61
C GLY A 172 -9.30 2.34 -22.64
N PRO A 173 -9.23 1.50 -23.69
CA PRO A 173 -8.61 0.17 -23.70
C PRO A 173 -7.48 -0.01 -22.68
N GLU A 174 -7.72 -0.86 -21.68
CA GLU A 174 -6.71 -1.28 -20.70
C GLU A 174 -5.39 -1.60 -21.44
N PRO A 175 -4.29 -0.88 -21.16
CA PRO A 175 -3.00 -1.29 -21.66
C PRO A 175 -2.69 -2.69 -21.09
N PRO A 176 -2.04 -3.57 -21.86
CA PRO A 176 -1.78 -4.94 -21.42
C PRO A 176 -1.12 -4.96 -20.04
N ARG A 177 -1.72 -5.70 -19.10
CA ARG A 177 -1.25 -5.91 -17.72
C ARG A 177 -0.01 -6.82 -17.65
N ASN A 178 1.04 -6.46 -18.37
CA ASN A 178 2.41 -6.95 -18.17
C ASN A 178 3.28 -5.81 -17.59
N GLY A 179 2.92 -5.40 -16.37
CA GLY A 179 3.40 -4.18 -15.72
C GLY A 179 4.52 -4.32 -14.69
N TRP A 180 5.41 -5.32 -14.80
CA TRP A 180 6.61 -5.44 -13.96
C TRP A 180 7.92 -5.52 -14.75
N ALA A 181 7.90 -5.19 -16.05
CA ALA A 181 9.06 -5.22 -16.93
C ALA A 181 9.43 -3.88 -17.61
N ARG A 182 8.78 -2.75 -17.26
CA ARG A 182 9.04 -1.45 -17.93
C ARG A 182 9.46 -0.28 -17.03
N ARG A 183 9.99 -0.56 -15.83
CA ARG A 183 10.74 0.44 -15.03
C ARG A 183 12.26 0.24 -15.04
N GLY A 184 12.78 -0.78 -15.73
CA GLY A 184 14.22 -1.07 -15.84
C GLY A 184 14.94 -0.43 -17.04
N LEU A 185 14.23 -0.05 -18.10
CA LEU A 185 14.89 0.37 -19.36
C LEU A 185 15.38 1.83 -19.34
N LEU A 186 14.70 2.72 -18.60
CA LEU A 186 15.13 4.11 -18.39
C LEU A 186 16.20 4.25 -17.28
N ARG A 187 16.64 3.14 -16.68
CA ARG A 187 17.73 3.07 -15.69
C ARG A 187 18.91 2.22 -16.17
N HIS A 188 19.01 1.93 -17.47
CA HIS A 188 20.17 1.22 -18.00
C HIS A 188 21.39 2.17 -18.02
N PRO A 189 22.50 1.88 -17.32
CA PRO A 189 23.69 2.74 -17.29
C PRO A 189 24.29 2.97 -18.69
N LEU A 190 24.03 2.05 -19.62
CA LEU A 190 24.46 2.14 -21.01
C LEU A 190 23.79 3.28 -21.78
N LEU A 191 22.55 3.65 -21.43
CA LEU A 191 21.83 4.75 -22.07
C LEU A 191 22.41 6.10 -21.62
N HIS A 192 22.78 6.22 -20.34
CA HIS A 192 23.50 7.38 -19.83
C HIS A 192 24.91 7.50 -20.43
N LEU A 193 25.63 6.37 -20.60
CA LEU A 193 26.93 6.34 -21.27
C LEU A 193 26.83 6.72 -22.76
N ALA A 194 25.81 6.25 -23.46
CA ALA A 194 25.56 6.60 -24.86
C ALA A 194 25.22 8.10 -25.02
N CYS A 195 24.38 8.65 -24.14
CA CYS A 195 24.09 10.08 -24.12
C CYS A 195 25.33 10.92 -23.79
N ALA A 196 26.16 10.49 -22.83
CA ALA A 196 27.40 11.17 -22.49
C ALA A 196 28.40 11.14 -23.66
N ALA A 197 28.54 9.99 -24.35
CA ALA A 197 29.41 9.86 -25.51
C ALA A 197 28.97 10.75 -26.68
N LEU A 198 27.65 10.84 -26.95
CA LEU A 198 27.10 11.73 -27.98
C LEU A 198 27.33 13.20 -27.65
N LEU A 199 27.18 13.60 -26.39
CA LEU A 199 27.47 14.98 -25.96
C LEU A 199 28.95 15.33 -26.14
N VAL A 200 29.85 14.43 -25.75
CA VAL A 200 31.30 14.63 -25.93
C VAL A 200 31.66 14.73 -27.41
N ALA A 201 31.12 13.85 -28.26
CA ALA A 201 31.36 13.91 -29.70
C ALA A 201 30.84 15.21 -30.34
N GLY A 202 29.66 15.67 -29.91
CA GLY A 202 29.09 16.95 -30.37
C GLY A 202 29.94 18.16 -29.97
N VAL A 203 30.41 18.19 -28.72
CA VAL A 203 31.32 19.25 -28.24
C VAL A 203 32.66 19.21 -28.98
N TRP A 204 33.20 18.02 -29.22
CA TRP A 204 34.43 17.86 -30.01
C TRP A 204 34.27 18.38 -31.42
N TRP A 205 33.18 18.02 -32.09
CA TRP A 205 32.92 18.46 -33.47
C TRP A 205 32.74 19.97 -33.57
N LEU A 206 32.08 20.59 -32.58
CA LEU A 206 31.94 22.04 -32.51
C LEU A 206 33.29 22.74 -32.27
N ALA A 207 34.13 22.16 -31.41
CA ALA A 207 35.47 22.66 -31.16
C ALA A 207 36.35 22.55 -32.41
N ASP A 208 36.29 21.43 -33.13
CA ASP A 208 37.02 21.15 -34.36
C ASP A 208 36.63 22.13 -35.49
N ALA A 209 35.33 22.29 -35.73
CA ALA A 209 34.82 23.27 -36.70
C ALA A 209 35.22 24.71 -36.33
N SER A 210 35.27 25.04 -35.03
CA SER A 210 35.73 26.36 -34.58
C SER A 210 37.25 26.54 -34.72
N LEU A 211 38.02 25.45 -34.67
CA LEU A 211 39.46 25.44 -34.85
C LEU A 211 39.80 25.62 -36.33
N GLU A 212 39.13 24.90 -37.23
CA GLU A 212 39.30 25.03 -38.69
C GLU A 212 38.93 26.44 -39.18
N ALA A 213 37.82 26.99 -38.68
CA ALA A 213 37.41 28.36 -39.01
C ALA A 213 38.44 29.41 -38.55
N ARG A 214 39.10 29.19 -37.41
CA ARG A 214 40.16 30.07 -36.90
C ARG A 214 41.50 29.85 -37.60
N LEU A 215 41.82 28.62 -38.01
CA LEU A 215 43.01 28.30 -38.78
C LEU A 215 42.96 28.93 -40.19
N GLN A 216 41.80 28.89 -40.85
CA GLN A 216 41.61 29.56 -42.15
C GLN A 216 41.67 31.09 -42.04
N ALA A 217 41.21 31.66 -40.92
CA ALA A 217 41.31 33.10 -40.65
C ALA A 217 42.75 33.56 -40.38
N LEU A 218 43.62 32.70 -39.85
CA LEU A 218 45.02 33.01 -39.53
C LEU A 218 46.00 32.70 -40.68
N PHE A 219 45.66 31.76 -41.58
CA PHE A 219 46.49 31.39 -42.75
C PHE A 219 45.66 31.32 -44.05
N PRO A 220 45.18 32.45 -44.59
CA PRO A 220 44.40 32.45 -45.84
C PRO A 220 45.20 32.11 -47.12
N GLY A 221 46.44 31.59 -47.01
CA GLY A 221 47.39 31.51 -48.13
C GLY A 221 48.28 30.26 -48.23
N VAL A 222 47.95 29.14 -47.57
CA VAL A 222 48.76 27.89 -47.67
C VAL A 222 47.92 26.70 -48.14
N ALA A 223 46.99 26.92 -49.07
CA ALA A 223 46.38 25.86 -49.85
C ALA A 223 46.38 26.24 -51.34
N SER A 224 47.54 26.04 -51.97
CA SER A 224 47.68 25.79 -53.41
C SER A 224 48.59 24.60 -53.59
#